data_AF-A0A6S7G7T3-F1
#
_entry.id   AF-A0A6S7G7T3-F1
#
_cell.length_a   1.000
_cell.length_b   1.000
_cell.length_c   1.000
_cell.angle_alpha   90.00
_cell.angle_beta   90.00
_cell.angle_gamma   90.00
#
_symmetry.space_group_name_H-M   'P 1'
#
loop_
_entity.id
_entity.type
_entity.pdbx_description
1 polymer ?
#
loop_
_entity_poly.entity_id
_entity_poly.type
_entity_poly.pdbx_seq_one_letter_code
_entity_poly.pdbx_strand_id
1 'polypeptide(L)'
;MSVSTNQDNLSGKKTVQTVENLLEKGKVASQDPYLALLDYRNTPIDGVTPAQALMSRRLRSPLPISQRKLNPKPVNRTTFHAARQQQQQQQRKQYDRTAKSLPPLEKGNTVRFKKDPQAAWTRGTVIRKHEAPRSYVIKDPIPQQTTNAERNNIQIPTAPNPPQLKTSRYGRRINQNPNYKT
;
A
#
# COMPACT_ATOMS: atom_id res chain seq x y z
N MET A 1 -10.32 14.34 20.73
CA MET A 1 -10.02 12.90 20.59
C MET A 1 -9.04 12.74 19.43
N SER A 2 -7.80 12.40 19.72
CA SER A 2 -6.71 12.36 18.74
C SER A 2 -6.95 11.26 17.71
N VAL A 3 -7.11 11.66 16.44
CA VAL A 3 -7.26 10.74 15.30
C VAL A 3 -5.94 10.00 15.12
N SER A 4 -5.94 8.67 15.32
CA SER A 4 -4.79 7.82 15.02
C SER A 4 -4.42 8.00 13.54
N THR A 5 -3.22 8.50 13.27
CA THR A 5 -2.83 8.79 11.89
C THR A 5 -2.65 7.47 11.15
N ASN A 6 -3.10 7.39 9.89
CA ASN A 6 -2.94 6.17 9.07
C ASN A 6 -1.47 5.69 8.99
N GLN A 7 -0.52 6.60 9.16
CA GLN A 7 0.89 6.28 9.14
C GLN A 7 1.33 5.39 10.31
N ASP A 8 0.78 5.62 11.51
CA ASP A 8 1.15 4.86 12.71
C ASP A 8 0.66 3.41 12.61
N ASN A 9 -0.56 3.22 12.09
CA ASN A 9 -1.11 1.89 11.87
C ASN A 9 -0.36 1.12 10.76
N LEU A 10 0.10 1.81 9.71
CA LEU A 10 0.86 1.22 8.61
C LEU A 10 2.25 0.79 9.08
N SER A 11 2.89 1.57 9.95
CA SER A 11 4.18 1.22 10.54
C SER A 11 4.07 -0.06 11.38
N GLY A 12 3.06 -0.16 12.24
CA GLY A 12 2.82 -1.36 13.06
C GLY A 12 2.60 -2.62 12.23
N LYS A 13 1.74 -2.54 11.20
CA LYS A 13 1.47 -3.67 10.29
C LYS A 13 2.73 -4.16 9.57
N LYS A 14 3.59 -3.24 9.11
CA LYS A 14 4.87 -3.59 8.47
C LYS A 14 5.81 -4.30 9.43
N THR A 15 5.84 -3.89 10.70
CA THR A 15 6.66 -4.57 11.72
C THR A 15 6.18 -5.99 11.94
N VAL A 16 4.86 -6.20 12.10
CA VAL A 16 4.27 -7.55 12.25
C VAL A 16 4.62 -8.43 11.06
N GLN A 17 4.40 -7.94 9.83
CA GLN A 17 4.75 -8.68 8.61
C GLN A 17 6.24 -9.04 8.56
N THR A 18 7.12 -8.15 9.00
CA THR A 18 8.56 -8.41 9.02
C THR A 18 8.90 -9.56 9.97
N VAL A 19 8.25 -9.59 11.14
CA VAL A 19 8.43 -10.66 12.13
C VAL A 19 7.86 -11.98 11.62
N GLU A 20 6.67 -11.96 11.04
CA GLU A 20 6.05 -13.16 10.42
C GLU A 20 6.98 -13.75 9.35
N ASN A 21 7.43 -12.93 8.40
CA ASN A 21 8.35 -13.37 7.34
C ASN A 21 9.68 -13.90 7.90
N LEU A 22 10.19 -13.33 8.99
CA LEU A 22 11.40 -13.79 9.65
C LEU A 22 11.20 -15.19 10.25
N LEU A 23 10.08 -15.39 10.95
CA LEU A 23 9.74 -16.66 11.59
C LEU A 23 9.42 -17.76 10.57
N GLU A 24 8.71 -17.43 9.48
CA GLU A 24 8.45 -18.37 8.38
C GLU A 24 9.75 -18.85 7.74
N LYS A 25 10.69 -17.95 7.45
CA LYS A 25 12.00 -18.31 6.93
C LYS A 25 12.79 -19.17 7.91
N GLY A 26 12.75 -18.84 9.20
CA GLY A 26 13.37 -19.66 10.25
C GLY A 26 12.78 -21.06 10.30
N LYS A 27 11.45 -21.19 10.19
CA LYS A 27 10.74 -22.47 10.15
C LYS A 27 11.14 -23.32 8.94
N VAL A 28 11.23 -22.73 7.75
CA VAL A 28 11.71 -23.42 6.54
C VAL A 28 13.14 -23.94 6.72
N ALA A 29 14.00 -23.16 7.37
CA ALA A 29 15.37 -23.54 7.67
C ALA A 29 15.51 -24.46 8.90
N SER A 30 14.40 -24.85 9.56
CA SER A 30 14.40 -25.56 10.85
C SER A 30 15.29 -24.90 11.93
N GLN A 31 15.39 -23.56 11.88
CA GLN A 31 16.21 -22.76 12.79
C GLN A 31 15.39 -22.34 14.02
N ASP A 32 16.05 -22.28 15.19
CA ASP A 32 15.46 -21.74 16.41
C ASP A 32 14.98 -20.29 16.19
N PRO A 33 13.71 -19.96 16.47
CA PRO A 33 13.18 -18.60 16.34
C PRO A 33 13.97 -17.55 17.14
N TYR A 34 14.59 -17.91 18.27
CA TYR A 34 15.43 -16.97 19.03
C TYR A 34 16.73 -16.64 18.31
N LEU A 35 17.30 -17.60 17.59
CA LEU A 35 18.47 -17.35 16.74
C LEU A 35 18.11 -16.44 15.56
N ALA A 36 16.97 -16.67 14.91
CA ALA A 36 16.52 -15.81 13.81
C ALA A 36 16.33 -14.34 14.27
N LEU A 37 15.79 -14.15 15.47
CA LEU A 37 15.63 -12.81 16.06
C LEU A 37 16.96 -12.20 16.48
N LEU A 38 17.90 -13.01 17.00
CA LEU A 38 19.27 -12.58 17.30
C LEU A 38 19.98 -12.08 16.04
N ASP A 39 19.87 -12.81 14.94
CA ASP A 39 20.45 -12.44 13.65
C ASP A 39 19.83 -11.16 13.10
N TYR A 40 18.49 -11.02 13.18
CA TYR A 40 17.82 -9.77 12.82
C TYR A 40 18.35 -8.56 13.60
N ARG A 41 18.54 -8.71 14.92
CA ARG A 41 19.10 -7.65 15.79
C ARG A 41 20.55 -7.29 15.48
N ASN A 42 21.30 -8.22 14.88
CA ASN A 42 22.69 -8.06 14.49
C ASN A 42 22.90 -7.72 13.01
N THR A 43 21.83 -7.71 12.21
CA THR A 43 21.86 -7.34 10.79
C THR A 43 21.80 -5.81 10.66
N PRO A 44 22.77 -5.16 9.99
CA PRO A 44 22.75 -3.71 9.81
C PRO A 44 21.58 -3.29 8.93
N ILE A 45 20.81 -2.29 9.40
CA ILE A 45 19.80 -1.57 8.63
C ILE A 45 20.33 -0.15 8.46
N ASP A 46 20.57 0.28 7.22
CA ASP A 46 21.18 1.59 6.92
C ASP A 46 22.52 1.81 7.66
N GLY A 47 23.31 0.74 7.83
CA GLY A 47 24.64 0.78 8.47
C GLY A 47 24.65 0.63 10.00
N VAL A 48 23.50 0.61 10.68
CA VAL A 48 23.39 0.41 12.14
C VAL A 48 22.52 -0.80 12.43
N THR A 49 22.97 -1.71 13.30
CA THR A 49 22.13 -2.86 13.68
C THR A 49 21.06 -2.45 14.70
N PRO A 50 19.90 -3.12 14.76
CA PRO A 50 18.88 -2.83 15.77
C PRO A 50 19.41 -2.90 17.21
N ALA A 51 20.28 -3.87 17.52
CA ALA A 51 20.93 -3.95 18.82
C ALA A 51 21.84 -2.75 19.12
N GLN A 52 22.54 -2.21 18.11
CA GLN A 52 23.35 -1.02 18.29
C GLN A 52 22.49 0.23 18.50
N ALA A 53 21.38 0.36 17.77
CA ALA A 53 20.46 1.49 17.94
C ALA A 53 19.80 1.49 19.33
N LEU A 54 19.47 0.32 19.88
CA LEU A 54 18.77 0.17 21.15
C LEU A 54 19.70 0.07 22.37
N MET A 55 20.73 -0.76 22.28
CA MET A 55 21.61 -1.14 23.40
C MET A 55 23.03 -0.59 23.25
N SER A 56 23.29 0.22 22.21
CA SER A 56 24.62 0.73 21.88
C SER A 56 25.67 -0.37 21.66
N ARG A 57 25.30 -1.63 21.40
CA ARG A 57 26.27 -2.72 21.21
C ARG A 57 25.76 -3.78 20.24
N ARG A 58 26.67 -4.60 19.71
CA ARG A 58 26.31 -5.82 18.95
C ARG A 58 26.17 -7.00 19.91
N LEU A 59 25.26 -7.90 19.62
CA LEU A 59 25.06 -9.11 20.40
C LEU A 59 26.00 -10.22 19.91
N ARG A 60 26.41 -11.10 20.81
CA ARG A 60 27.19 -12.29 20.45
C ARG A 60 26.28 -13.26 19.70
N SER A 61 26.67 -13.65 18.49
CA SER A 61 26.00 -14.67 17.68
C SER A 61 26.91 -15.89 17.51
N PRO A 62 26.39 -17.00 16.94
CA PRO A 62 27.22 -18.18 16.65
C PRO A 62 28.36 -17.90 15.66
N LEU A 63 28.23 -16.83 14.86
CA LEU A 63 29.27 -16.41 13.95
C LEU A 63 30.44 -15.78 14.72
N PRO A 64 31.70 -16.09 14.34
CA PRO A 64 32.87 -15.51 14.98
C PRO A 64 32.86 -13.99 14.81
N ILE A 65 32.92 -13.27 15.93
CA ILE A 65 32.96 -11.81 15.97
C ILE A 65 34.08 -11.35 16.90
N SER A 66 34.79 -10.30 16.48
CA SER A 66 35.83 -9.68 17.32
C SER A 66 35.22 -9.13 18.61
N GLN A 67 35.84 -9.41 19.75
CA GLN A 67 35.42 -8.94 21.07
C GLN A 67 35.26 -7.41 21.12
N ARG A 68 36.11 -6.67 20.40
CA ARG A 68 36.05 -5.20 20.32
C ARG A 68 34.74 -4.67 19.73
N LYS A 69 34.03 -5.47 18.93
CA LYS A 69 32.72 -5.12 18.34
C LYS A 69 31.53 -5.41 19.28
N LEU A 70 31.75 -6.20 20.34
CA LEU A 70 30.74 -6.52 21.36
C LEU A 70 30.68 -5.46 22.47
N ASN A 71 31.70 -4.61 22.56
CA ASN A 71 31.74 -3.49 23.50
C ASN A 71 30.73 -2.41 23.10
N PRO A 72 30.12 -1.72 24.08
CA PRO A 72 29.24 -0.61 23.80
C PRO A 72 29.94 0.49 23.00
N LYS A 73 29.32 0.88 21.90
CA LYS A 73 29.64 2.03 21.05
C LYS A 73 28.35 2.82 20.84
N PRO A 74 28.14 3.92 21.58
CA PRO A 74 26.94 4.72 21.46
C PRO A 74 26.82 5.28 20.05
N VAL A 75 25.64 5.11 19.45
CA VAL A 75 25.31 5.71 18.17
C VAL A 75 24.88 7.15 18.43
N ASN A 76 25.51 8.11 17.76
CA ASN A 76 25.07 9.50 17.85
C ASN A 76 23.66 9.62 17.25
N ARG A 77 22.69 9.99 18.10
CA ARG A 77 21.27 10.04 17.74
C ARG A 77 21.00 11.05 16.64
N THR A 78 21.62 12.24 16.68
CA THR A 78 21.33 13.31 15.71
C THR A 78 21.81 12.91 14.31
N THR A 79 23.02 12.37 14.22
CA THR A 79 23.58 11.91 12.94
C THR A 79 22.82 10.70 12.41
N PHE A 80 22.42 9.76 13.28
CA PHE A 80 21.61 8.61 12.88
C PHE A 80 20.25 9.02 12.33
N HIS A 81 19.53 9.91 13.02
CA HIS A 81 18.24 10.41 12.54
C HIS A 81 18.38 11.18 11.22
N ALA A 82 19.41 12.02 11.08
CA ALA A 82 19.68 12.75 9.84
C ALA A 82 19.96 11.80 8.67
N ALA A 83 20.83 10.81 8.86
CA ALA A 83 21.14 9.80 7.84
C ALA A 83 19.87 9.00 7.44
N ARG A 84 19.08 8.58 8.42
CA ARG A 84 17.81 7.88 8.17
C ARG A 84 16.80 8.75 7.40
N GLN A 85 16.69 10.04 7.74
CA GLN A 85 15.84 10.97 7.00
C GLN A 85 16.30 11.13 5.54
N GLN A 86 17.61 11.24 5.30
CA GLN A 86 18.16 11.31 3.95
C GLN A 86 17.84 10.04 3.15
N GLN A 87 18.01 8.86 3.74
CA GLN A 87 17.65 7.59 3.10
C GLN A 87 16.15 7.52 2.76
N GLN A 88 15.27 7.93 3.68
CA GLN A 88 13.83 7.99 3.42
C GLN A 88 13.49 8.96 2.29
N GLN A 89 14.17 10.11 2.21
CA GLN A 89 13.97 11.05 1.11
C GLN A 89 14.44 10.46 -0.23
N GLN A 90 15.54 9.73 -0.27
CA GLN A 90 16.01 9.06 -1.48
C GLN A 90 15.04 7.95 -1.92
N GLN A 91 14.58 7.12 -0.98
CA GLN A 91 13.57 6.10 -1.25
C GLN A 91 12.28 6.72 -1.78
N ARG A 92 11.82 7.82 -1.18
CA ARG A 92 10.67 8.59 -1.66
C ARG A 92 10.91 9.11 -3.08
N LYS A 93 12.04 9.74 -3.36
CA LYS A 93 12.38 10.22 -4.71
C LYS A 93 12.35 9.07 -5.72
N GLN A 94 12.89 7.90 -5.37
CA GLN A 94 12.90 6.75 -6.26
C GLN A 94 11.50 6.18 -6.51
N TYR A 95 10.66 6.11 -5.47
CA TYR A 95 9.27 5.70 -5.60
C TYR A 95 8.44 6.70 -6.43
N ASP A 96 8.60 8.00 -6.14
CA ASP A 96 7.87 9.08 -6.77
C ASP A 96 8.22 9.21 -8.27
N ARG A 97 9.40 8.73 -8.72
CA ARG A 97 9.79 8.70 -10.15
C ARG A 97 8.82 7.90 -11.02
N THR A 98 8.29 6.78 -10.53
CA THR A 98 7.35 5.93 -11.27
C THR A 98 5.89 6.16 -10.86
N ALA A 99 5.67 6.87 -9.75
CA ALA A 99 4.34 7.19 -9.27
C ALA A 99 3.65 8.23 -10.18
N LYS A 100 2.48 7.87 -10.69
CA LYS A 100 1.63 8.79 -11.47
C LYS A 100 0.55 9.37 -10.58
N SER A 101 0.44 10.70 -10.56
CA SER A 101 -0.70 11.36 -9.91
C SER A 101 -1.95 11.12 -10.73
N LEU A 102 -3.01 10.62 -10.10
CA LEU A 102 -4.30 10.42 -10.76
C LEU A 102 -5.05 11.75 -10.81
N PRO A 103 -5.74 12.06 -11.93
CA PRO A 103 -6.48 13.31 -12.03
C PRO A 103 -7.54 13.40 -10.93
N PRO A 104 -7.76 14.60 -10.37
CA PRO A 104 -8.75 14.82 -9.34
C PRO A 104 -10.15 14.52 -9.89
N LEU A 105 -11.02 13.97 -9.04
CA LEU A 105 -12.42 13.74 -9.39
C LEU A 105 -13.23 14.97 -9.03
N GLU A 106 -14.17 15.33 -9.91
CA GLU A 106 -15.08 16.45 -9.68
C GLU A 106 -16.35 15.98 -8.97
N LYS A 107 -16.99 16.92 -8.27
CA LYS A 107 -18.29 16.69 -7.64
C LYS A 107 -19.30 16.31 -8.72
N GLY A 108 -20.07 15.25 -8.47
CA GLY A 108 -21.07 14.73 -9.40
C GLY A 108 -20.55 13.67 -10.38
N ASN A 109 -19.25 13.38 -10.42
CA ASN A 109 -18.75 12.28 -11.26
C ASN A 109 -19.28 10.93 -10.76
N THR A 110 -19.83 10.14 -11.70
CA THR A 110 -20.18 8.75 -11.46
C THR A 110 -18.91 7.92 -11.48
N VAL A 111 -18.65 7.22 -10.38
CA VAL A 111 -17.47 6.38 -10.18
C VAL A 111 -17.87 4.98 -9.76
N ARG A 112 -16.98 4.01 -9.95
CA ARG A 112 -17.06 2.73 -9.25
C ARG A 112 -16.07 2.72 -8.12
N PHE A 113 -16.46 2.24 -6.95
CA PHE A 113 -15.59 2.13 -5.79
C PHE A 113 -15.75 0.78 -5.11
N LYS A 114 -14.75 0.40 -4.31
CA LYS A 114 -14.79 -0.79 -3.45
C LYS A 114 -14.85 -0.36 -1.98
N LYS A 115 -15.78 -0.96 -1.22
CA LYS A 115 -15.87 -0.79 0.24
C LYS A 115 -14.72 -1.50 0.95
N ASP A 116 -14.45 -2.73 0.51
CA ASP A 116 -13.35 -3.57 0.97
C ASP A 116 -12.53 -4.09 -0.21
N PRO A 117 -11.24 -4.45 -0.03
CA PRO A 117 -10.41 -4.99 -1.11
C PRO A 117 -11.05 -6.20 -1.82
N GLN A 118 -11.74 -7.05 -1.06
CA GLN A 118 -12.44 -8.25 -1.52
C GLN A 118 -13.87 -8.00 -1.99
N ALA A 119 -14.42 -6.80 -1.77
CA ALA A 119 -15.78 -6.47 -2.19
C ALA A 119 -15.89 -6.26 -3.70
N ALA A 120 -17.10 -6.47 -4.23
CA ALA A 120 -17.44 -6.14 -5.60
C ALA A 120 -17.40 -4.61 -5.83
N TRP A 121 -17.07 -4.21 -7.05
CA TRP A 121 -17.12 -2.81 -7.47
C TRP A 121 -18.57 -2.31 -7.46
N THR A 122 -18.86 -1.31 -6.62
CA THR A 122 -20.17 -0.68 -6.54
C THR A 122 -20.14 0.66 -7.25
N ARG A 123 -21.22 1.03 -7.94
CA ARG A 123 -21.36 2.38 -8.53
C ARG A 123 -21.66 3.39 -7.43
N GLY A 124 -21.15 4.60 -7.54
CA GLY A 124 -21.42 5.70 -6.61
C GLY A 124 -21.13 7.05 -7.24
N THR A 125 -21.52 8.13 -6.57
CA THR A 125 -21.32 9.50 -7.07
C THR A 125 -20.44 10.28 -6.11
N VAL A 126 -19.41 10.97 -6.64
CA VAL A 126 -18.53 11.80 -5.83
C VAL A 126 -19.28 13.02 -5.31
N ILE A 127 -19.32 13.18 -3.98
CA ILE A 127 -19.94 14.35 -3.33
C ILE A 127 -18.93 15.49 -3.21
N ARG A 128 -17.73 15.18 -2.70
CA ARG A 128 -16.63 16.14 -2.48
C ARG A 128 -15.31 15.43 -2.23
N LYS A 129 -14.21 16.19 -2.27
CA LYS A 129 -12.90 15.77 -1.73
C LYS A 129 -12.99 15.65 -0.21
N HIS A 130 -12.33 14.64 0.34
CA HIS A 130 -12.15 14.47 1.78
C HIS A 130 -10.95 15.32 2.26
N GLU A 131 -10.86 15.58 3.57
CA GLU A 131 -9.74 16.31 4.19
C GLU A 131 -8.43 15.52 4.09
N ALA A 132 -8.53 14.19 4.05
CA ALA A 132 -7.41 13.29 3.88
C ALA A 132 -6.90 13.30 2.43
N PRO A 133 -5.57 13.24 2.22
CA PRO A 133 -4.99 13.27 0.88
C PRO A 133 -5.48 12.08 0.05
N ARG A 134 -5.81 12.34 -1.23
CA ARG A 134 -6.27 11.33 -2.20
C ARG A 134 -7.54 10.58 -1.78
N SER A 135 -8.38 11.14 -0.91
CA SER A 135 -9.65 10.53 -0.50
C SER A 135 -10.86 11.37 -0.92
N TYR A 136 -11.97 10.69 -1.21
CA TYR A 136 -13.23 11.30 -1.65
C TYR A 136 -14.39 10.77 -0.83
N VAL A 137 -15.40 11.61 -0.63
CA VAL A 137 -16.69 11.20 -0.06
C VAL A 137 -17.61 10.83 -1.21
N ILE A 138 -18.08 9.58 -1.22
CA ILE A 138 -18.92 9.01 -2.27
C ILE A 138 -20.31 8.74 -1.69
N LYS A 139 -21.36 9.01 -2.48
CA LYS A 139 -22.73 8.59 -2.19
C LYS A 139 -22.97 7.19 -2.77
N ASP A 140 -23.31 6.25 -1.90
CA ASP A 140 -23.74 4.92 -2.31
C ASP A 140 -25.20 4.96 -2.77
N PRO A 141 -25.54 4.36 -3.92
CA PRO A 141 -26.93 4.25 -4.37
C PRO A 141 -27.73 3.25 -3.52
N ILE A 142 -27.06 2.29 -2.87
CA ILE A 142 -27.69 1.23 -2.08
C ILE A 142 -26.80 0.94 -0.84
N PRO A 143 -27.20 1.27 0.40
CA PRO A 143 -28.37 2.02 0.87
C PRO A 143 -27.97 3.44 1.31
N GLN A 144 -28.13 4.47 0.48
CA GLN A 144 -28.00 5.92 0.78
C GLN A 144 -26.88 6.40 1.75
N GLN A 145 -25.87 5.59 2.04
CA GLN A 145 -24.80 5.91 2.97
C GLN A 145 -23.69 6.65 2.23
N THR A 146 -23.08 7.60 2.92
CA THR A 146 -21.87 8.26 2.43
C THR A 146 -20.66 7.46 2.88
N THR A 147 -19.86 6.99 1.94
CA THR A 147 -18.64 6.23 2.22
C THR A 147 -17.41 7.04 1.85
N ASN A 148 -16.36 6.92 2.68
CA ASN A 148 -15.05 7.48 2.37
C ASN A 148 -14.29 6.46 1.53
N ALA A 149 -13.87 6.86 0.34
CA ALA A 149 -13.09 6.00 -0.55
C ALA A 149 -11.78 6.67 -0.96
N GLU A 150 -10.70 5.91 -0.88
CA GLU A 150 -9.40 6.34 -1.40
C GLU A 150 -9.37 6.28 -2.92
N ARG A 151 -8.65 7.20 -3.56
CA ARG A 151 -8.57 7.32 -5.02
C ARG A 151 -8.12 6.04 -5.73
N ASN A 152 -7.31 5.22 -5.06
CA ASN A 152 -6.84 3.92 -5.59
C ASN A 152 -7.97 2.87 -5.63
N ASN A 153 -8.97 3.00 -4.77
CA ASN A 153 -10.15 2.14 -4.71
C ASN A 153 -11.31 2.71 -5.54
N ILE A 154 -11.05 3.69 -6.40
CA ILE A 154 -12.04 4.35 -7.27
C ILE A 154 -11.61 4.22 -8.74
N GLN A 155 -12.52 3.73 -9.57
CA GLN A 155 -12.42 3.71 -11.02
C GLN A 155 -13.43 4.67 -11.63
N ILE A 156 -12.97 5.50 -12.58
CA ILE A 156 -13.89 6.20 -13.47
C ILE A 156 -14.40 5.14 -14.46
N PRO A 157 -15.73 4.97 -14.65
CA PRO A 157 -16.23 4.14 -15.72
C PRO A 157 -15.71 4.75 -17.01
N THR A 158 -14.75 4.11 -17.68
CA THR A 158 -14.51 4.37 -19.09
C THR A 158 -15.86 4.20 -19.76
N ALA A 159 -16.33 5.21 -20.49
CA ALA A 159 -17.55 5.07 -21.28
C ALA A 159 -17.46 3.71 -22.01
N PRO A 160 -18.52 2.88 -22.02
CA PRO A 160 -18.52 1.79 -22.99
C PRO A 160 -18.30 2.47 -24.33
N ASN A 161 -17.24 2.08 -25.06
CA ASN A 161 -17.13 2.48 -26.45
C ASN A 161 -18.53 2.23 -27.05
N PRO A 162 -19.17 3.23 -27.67
CA PRO A 162 -20.44 2.98 -28.35
C PRO A 162 -20.21 1.75 -29.23
N PRO A 163 -21.10 0.73 -29.17
CA PRO A 163 -20.89 -0.48 -29.95
C PRO A 163 -20.67 -0.03 -31.38
N GLN A 164 -19.45 -0.28 -31.90
CA GLN A 164 -19.14 0.05 -33.28
C GLN A 164 -20.12 -0.79 -34.10
N LEU A 165 -21.12 -0.13 -34.69
CA LEU A 165 -21.99 -0.76 -35.67
C LEU A 165 -21.04 -1.31 -36.74
N LYS A 166 -20.91 -2.64 -36.83
CA LYS A 166 -20.11 -3.26 -37.88
C LYS A 166 -20.78 -2.90 -39.20
N THR A 167 -20.28 -1.88 -39.88
CA THR A 167 -20.64 -1.63 -41.27
C THR A 167 -20.06 -2.78 -42.08
N SER A 168 -20.91 -3.72 -42.49
CA SER A 168 -20.55 -4.69 -43.52
C SER A 168 -20.13 -3.90 -44.76
N ARG A 169 -18.92 -4.16 -45.28
CA ARG A 169 -18.41 -3.58 -46.55
C ARG A 169 -19.16 -4.07 -47.79
N TYR A 170 -20.19 -4.89 -47.62
CA TYR A 170 -21.10 -5.29 -48.67
C TYR A 170 -22.53 -5.06 -48.18
N GLY A 171 -23.21 -4.15 -48.85
CA GLY A 171 -24.62 -3.88 -48.62
C GLY A 171 -25.43 -5.15 -48.87
N ARG A 172 -26.05 -5.67 -47.81
CA ARG A 172 -27.27 -6.47 -47.91
C ARG A 172 -28.12 -6.21 -46.68
N ARG A 173 -29.25 -5.54 -46.89
CA ARG A 173 -30.34 -5.48 -45.90
C ARG A 173 -30.96 -6.87 -45.84
N ILE A 174 -30.98 -7.48 -44.66
CA ILE A 174 -32.00 -8.47 -44.33
C ILE A 174 -32.77 -7.93 -43.13
N ASN A 175 -33.96 -7.45 -43.45
CA ASN A 175 -34.99 -7.13 -42.49
C ASN A 175 -35.73 -8.44 -42.21
N GLN A 176 -35.62 -8.98 -41.01
CA GLN A 176 -36.57 -9.97 -40.50
C GLN A 176 -36.82 -9.71 -39.03
N ASN A 177 -37.77 -8.81 -38.78
CA ASN A 177 -38.66 -8.96 -37.65
C ASN A 177 -40.00 -9.48 -38.19
N PRO A 178 -40.51 -10.60 -37.69
CA PRO A 178 -41.94 -10.79 -37.61
C PRO A 178 -42.37 -10.98 -36.15
N ASN A 179 -42.93 -9.90 -35.63
CA ASN A 179 -44.24 -9.79 -34.96
C ASN A 179 -44.66 -10.71 -33.80
N TYR A 180 -45.49 -10.06 -32.98
CA TYR A 180 -45.98 -10.37 -31.64
C TYR A 180 -47.06 -11.48 -31.54
N LYS A 181 -47.15 -12.04 -30.31
CA LYS A 181 -48.32 -12.63 -29.59
C LYS A 181 -48.83 -14.00 -30.10
N THR A 182 -49.11 -14.96 -29.21
CA THR A 182 -50.08 -14.92 -28.09
C THR A 182 -49.50 -15.46 -26.80
#